data_AF-A0A553L7J3-F1
#
_entry.id   AF-A0A553L7J3-F1
#
_cell.length_a   1.000
_cell.length_b   1.000
_cell.length_c   1.000
_cell.angle_alpha   90.00
_cell.angle_beta   90.00
_cell.angle_gamma   90.00
#
_symmetry.space_group_name_H-M   'P 1'
#
loop_
_entity.id
_entity.type
_entity.pdbx_description
1 polymer ?
#
loop_
_entity_poly.entity_id
_entity_poly.type
_entity_poly.pdbx_seq_one_letter_code
_entity_poly.pdbx_strand_id
1 'polypeptide(L)'
;MPTDQEPKFSTLFEKLTQNMQVIYRKAIDADDSLAKLQQSGKGKFNHIFTQDAGFSVQSKRFMPYVKELAQQVADLENTDEEKMQAKLPEIVKKMEMLLTTLSQFKVTL
;
A
#
# COMPACT_ATOMS: atom_id res chain seq x y z
N MET A 1 -20.95 -29.82 -19.17
CA MET A 1 -20.84 -28.42 -19.61
C MET A 1 -19.94 -27.69 -18.62
N PRO A 2 -18.71 -27.31 -19.01
CA PRO A 2 -17.90 -26.31 -18.31
C PRO A 2 -17.70 -25.09 -19.24
N THR A 3 -17.60 -23.84 -18.80
CA THR A 3 -16.93 -23.32 -17.61
C THR A 3 -17.46 -21.89 -17.41
N ASP A 4 -18.20 -21.63 -16.32
CA ASP A 4 -18.39 -20.27 -15.84
C ASP A 4 -17.04 -19.79 -15.32
N GLN A 5 -16.23 -19.17 -16.18
CA GLN A 5 -15.10 -18.39 -15.70
C GLN A 5 -15.69 -17.12 -15.09
N GLU A 6 -15.78 -17.06 -13.77
CA GLU A 6 -15.92 -15.79 -13.07
C GLU A 6 -14.93 -14.78 -13.68
N PRO A 7 -15.33 -13.52 -13.92
CA PRO A 7 -14.44 -12.55 -14.52
C PRO A 7 -13.20 -12.39 -13.65
N LYS A 8 -12.04 -12.86 -14.17
CA LYS A 8 -10.73 -12.85 -13.47
C LYS A 8 -10.38 -11.47 -12.91
N PHE A 9 -10.88 -10.40 -13.51
CA PHE A 9 -10.64 -9.03 -13.07
C PHE A 9 -11.47 -8.63 -11.83
N SER A 10 -12.70 -9.14 -11.66
CA SER A 10 -13.50 -8.87 -10.45
C SER A 10 -12.77 -9.38 -9.21
N THR A 11 -12.33 -10.64 -9.27
CA THR A 11 -11.61 -11.27 -8.15
C THR A 11 -10.24 -10.64 -7.88
N LEU A 12 -9.60 -10.05 -8.89
CA LEU A 12 -8.37 -9.28 -8.73
C LEU A 12 -8.61 -7.97 -7.97
N PHE A 13 -9.55 -7.15 -8.43
CA PHE A 13 -9.86 -5.85 -7.81
C PHE A 13 -10.44 -5.99 -6.41
N GLU A 14 -11.22 -7.04 -6.15
CA GLU A 14 -11.65 -7.41 -4.81
C GLU A 14 -10.47 -7.66 -3.87
N LYS A 15 -9.48 -8.46 -4.30
CA LYS A 15 -8.27 -8.74 -3.49
C LYS A 15 -7.43 -7.48 -3.27
N LEU A 16 -7.26 -6.64 -4.29
CA LEU A 16 -6.55 -5.36 -4.15
C LEU A 16 -7.24 -4.46 -3.13
N THR A 17 -8.56 -4.36 -3.20
CA THR A 17 -9.39 -3.57 -2.28
C THR A 17 -9.32 -4.09 -0.85
N GLN A 18 -9.45 -5.40 -0.65
CA GLN A 18 -9.32 -6.04 0.67
C GLN A 18 -7.96 -5.76 1.31
N ASN A 19 -6.88 -5.90 0.53
CA ASN A 19 -5.54 -5.60 1.01
C ASN A 19 -5.38 -4.10 1.33
N MET A 20 -5.94 -3.21 0.50
CA MET A 20 -5.94 -1.77 0.78
C MET A 20 -6.64 -1.42 2.10
N GLN A 21 -7.77 -2.05 2.41
CA GLN A 21 -8.46 -1.86 3.69
C GLN A 21 -7.62 -2.33 4.88
N VAL A 22 -6.87 -3.42 4.73
CA VAL A 22 -5.94 -3.92 5.76
C VAL A 22 -4.78 -2.94 5.95
N ILE A 23 -4.17 -2.47 4.86
CA ILE A 23 -3.07 -1.51 4.87
C ILE A 23 -3.52 -0.20 5.53
N TYR A 24 -4.67 0.33 5.14
CA TYR A 24 -5.20 1.60 5.65
C TYR A 24 -5.36 1.58 7.19
N ARG A 25 -5.98 0.52 7.73
CA ARG A 25 -6.14 0.37 9.19
C ARG A 25 -4.79 0.30 9.90
N LYS A 26 -3.87 -0.53 9.41
CA LYS A 26 -2.53 -0.68 9.98
C LYS A 26 -1.73 0.63 9.91
N ALA A 27 -1.89 1.41 8.85
CA ALA A 27 -1.18 2.68 8.66
C ALA A 27 -1.64 3.75 9.67
N ILE A 28 -2.93 3.79 10.02
CA ILE A 28 -3.44 4.66 11.08
C ILE A 28 -2.75 4.33 12.41
N ASP A 29 -2.80 3.06 12.83
CA ASP A 29 -2.18 2.63 14.09
C ASP A 29 -0.66 2.93 14.13
N ALA A 30 0.02 2.72 13.00
CA ALA A 30 1.43 2.97 12.86
C ALA A 30 1.76 4.47 12.93
N ASP A 31 0.97 5.32 12.27
CA ASP A 31 1.15 6.77 12.32
C ASP A 31 0.89 7.33 13.71
N ASP A 32 -0.10 6.85 14.43
CA ASP A 32 -0.32 7.26 15.83
C ASP A 32 0.87 6.87 16.72
N SER A 33 1.44 5.68 16.51
CA SER A 33 2.62 5.21 17.25
C SER A 33 3.86 6.05 16.92
N LEU A 34 4.07 6.38 15.64
CA LEU A 34 5.13 7.30 15.22
C LEU A 34 4.99 8.68 15.86
N ALA A 35 3.76 9.17 16.07
CA ALA A 35 3.53 10.46 16.71
C ALA A 35 3.99 10.43 18.18
N LYS A 36 3.68 9.35 18.90
CA LYS A 36 4.13 9.13 20.29
C LYS A 36 5.65 8.98 20.39
N LEU A 37 6.28 8.26 19.46
CA LEU A 37 7.74 8.12 19.40
C LEU A 37 8.45 9.46 19.13
N GLN A 38 7.88 10.29 18.25
CA GLN A 38 8.40 11.63 17.98
C GLN A 38 8.30 12.53 19.21
N GLN A 39 7.17 12.50 19.92
CA GLN A 39 6.97 13.26 21.16
C GLN A 39 7.93 12.85 22.29
N SER A 40 8.30 11.56 22.36
CA SER A 40 9.27 11.05 23.34
C SER A 40 10.74 11.26 22.95
N GLY A 41 11.02 12.01 21.88
CA GLY A 41 12.37 12.33 21.42
C GLY A 41 13.12 11.16 20.77
N LYS A 42 12.46 10.02 20.55
CA LYS A 42 13.05 8.79 19.98
C LYS A 42 12.92 8.68 18.46
N GLY A 43 12.24 9.62 17.80
CA GLY A 43 11.99 9.58 16.35
C GLY A 43 12.89 10.50 15.52
N LYS A 44 13.93 9.94 14.87
CA LYS A 44 14.72 10.63 13.81
C LYS A 44 14.38 10.11 12.41
N PHE A 45 13.12 9.72 12.17
CA PHE A 45 12.71 9.25 10.85
C PHE A 45 12.70 10.42 9.86
N ASN A 46 13.34 10.23 8.70
CA ASN A 46 13.31 11.21 7.62
C ASN A 46 12.23 10.86 6.60
N HIS A 47 12.17 9.60 6.17
CA HIS A 47 11.16 9.06 5.27
C HIS A 47 10.95 7.57 5.59
N ILE A 48 9.74 7.04 5.44
CA ILE A 48 9.44 5.60 5.69
C ILE A 48 10.06 4.73 4.60
N PHE A 49 9.97 5.18 3.35
CA PHE A 49 10.54 4.50 2.21
C PHE A 49 11.63 5.36 1.55
N THR A 50 12.63 4.69 0.99
CA THR A 50 13.69 5.30 0.18
C THR A 50 13.16 5.69 -1.20
N GLN A 51 13.89 6.53 -1.94
CA GLN A 51 13.44 7.05 -3.24
C GLN A 51 13.34 5.96 -4.33
N ASP A 52 14.09 4.88 -4.20
CA ASP A 52 14.07 3.71 -5.08
C ASP A 52 12.90 2.74 -4.79
N ALA A 53 12.09 3.00 -3.76
CA ALA A 53 10.90 2.22 -3.43
C ALA A 53 9.75 2.37 -4.46
N GLY A 54 9.91 3.26 -5.45
CA GLY A 54 8.93 3.50 -6.50
C GLY A 54 7.75 4.38 -6.08
N PHE A 55 7.75 4.90 -4.85
CA PHE A 55 6.77 5.91 -4.42
C PHE A 55 7.19 7.31 -4.87
N SER A 56 6.22 8.12 -5.29
CA SER A 56 6.45 9.53 -5.62
C SER A 56 6.48 10.40 -4.36
N VAL A 57 5.70 10.02 -3.35
CA VAL A 57 5.64 10.71 -2.06
C VAL A 57 6.86 10.37 -1.18
N GLN A 58 7.33 11.38 -0.45
CA GLN A 58 8.36 11.24 0.57
C GLN A 58 7.79 11.73 1.91
N SER A 59 7.62 10.82 2.86
CA SER A 59 6.90 11.09 4.11
C SER A 59 7.46 10.31 5.29
N LYS A 60 7.41 10.90 6.48
CA LYS A 60 7.71 10.25 7.77
C LYS A 60 6.55 9.41 8.31
N ARG A 61 5.43 9.39 7.58
CA ARG A 61 4.15 8.76 7.92
C ARG A 61 3.77 7.77 6.84
N PHE A 62 3.06 6.71 7.21
CA PHE A 62 2.56 5.69 6.31
C PHE A 62 1.39 6.18 5.45
N MET A 63 0.48 6.99 6.02
CA MET A 63 -0.74 7.39 5.32
C MET A 63 -0.54 8.06 3.96
N PRO A 64 0.46 8.93 3.73
CA PRO A 64 0.71 9.48 2.41
C PRO A 64 1.03 8.42 1.34
N TYR A 65 1.77 7.36 1.70
CA TYR A 65 2.05 6.23 0.80
C TYR A 65 0.80 5.39 0.52
N VAL A 66 -0.07 5.22 1.53
CA VAL A 66 -1.36 4.53 1.36
C VAL A 66 -2.27 5.30 0.40
N LYS A 67 -2.31 6.63 0.50
CA LYS A 67 -3.09 7.48 -0.43
C LYS A 67 -2.59 7.36 -1.86
N GLU A 68 -1.27 7.38 -2.06
CA GLU A 68 -0.68 7.18 -3.37
C GLU A 68 -1.08 5.80 -3.94
N LEU A 69 -0.92 4.72 -3.17
CA LEU A 69 -1.28 3.38 -3.64
C LEU A 69 -2.79 3.24 -3.92
N ALA A 70 -3.64 3.85 -3.09
CA ALA A 70 -5.09 3.86 -3.30
C ALA A 70 -5.46 4.52 -4.64
N GLN A 71 -4.82 5.66 -4.96
CA GLN A 71 -5.01 6.33 -6.24
C GLN A 71 -4.56 5.44 -7.41
N GLN A 72 -3.40 4.78 -7.29
CA GLN A 72 -2.89 3.89 -8.33
C GLN A 72 -3.82 2.69 -8.58
N VAL A 73 -4.43 2.12 -7.53
CA VAL A 73 -5.43 1.05 -7.67
C VAL A 73 -6.71 1.55 -8.35
N ALA A 74 -7.20 2.74 -7.98
CA ALA A 74 -8.36 3.35 -8.63
C ALA A 74 -8.10 3.67 -10.10
N ASP A 75 -6.90 4.17 -10.43
CA ASP A 75 -6.50 4.43 -11.81
C ASP A 75 -6.41 3.13 -12.62
N LEU A 76 -5.97 2.02 -12.00
CA LEU A 76 -5.85 0.72 -12.64
C LEU A 76 -7.20 0.18 -13.12
N GLU A 77 -8.26 0.35 -12.32
CA GLU A 77 -9.63 -0.09 -12.63
C GLU A 77 -10.20 0.59 -13.89
N ASN A 78 -9.70 1.78 -14.22
CA ASN A 78 -10.15 2.58 -15.35
C ASN A 78 -9.25 2.45 -16.60
N THR A 79 -8.31 1.52 -16.62
CA THR A 79 -7.39 1.30 -17.76
C THR A 79 -7.76 0.10 -18.61
N ASP A 80 -7.29 0.09 -19.87
CA ASP A 80 -7.36 -1.08 -20.73
C ASP A 80 -6.50 -2.25 -20.20
N GLU A 81 -6.80 -3.46 -20.68
CA GLU A 81 -6.17 -4.68 -20.18
C GLU A 81 -4.64 -4.68 -20.32
N GLU A 82 -4.11 -4.14 -21.42
CA GLU A 82 -2.67 -4.08 -21.68
C GLU A 82 -1.96 -3.18 -20.66
N LYS A 83 -2.48 -1.97 -20.44
CA LYS A 83 -1.93 -1.05 -19.43
C LYS A 83 -2.09 -1.59 -18.03
N MET A 84 -3.20 -2.26 -17.74
CA MET A 84 -3.40 -2.88 -16.44
C MET A 84 -2.37 -3.99 -16.19
N GLN A 85 -2.15 -4.89 -17.15
CA GLN A 85 -1.14 -5.95 -17.04
C GLN A 85 0.28 -5.36 -16.85
N ALA A 86 0.58 -4.23 -17.47
CA ALA A 86 1.87 -3.55 -17.30
C ALA A 86 2.03 -2.89 -15.92
N LYS A 87 0.97 -2.29 -15.36
CA LYS A 87 1.02 -1.54 -14.09
C LYS A 87 0.81 -2.40 -12.84
N LEU A 88 0.11 -3.53 -12.97
CA LEU A 88 -0.25 -4.38 -11.84
C LEU A 88 0.98 -4.86 -11.01
N PRO A 89 2.10 -5.30 -11.62
CA PRO A 89 3.27 -5.73 -10.85
C PRO A 89 3.82 -4.65 -9.92
N GLU A 90 3.84 -3.38 -10.37
CA GLU A 90 4.31 -2.27 -9.55
C GLU A 90 3.39 -2.00 -8.35
N ILE A 91 2.07 -2.05 -8.57
CA ILE A 91 1.06 -1.87 -7.52
C ILE A 91 1.18 -2.98 -6.48
N VAL A 92 1.29 -4.24 -6.91
CA VAL A 92 1.42 -5.39 -6.00
C VAL A 92 2.72 -5.28 -5.19
N LYS A 93 3.83 -4.89 -5.83
CA LYS A 93 5.11 -4.66 -5.13
C LYS A 93 5.00 -3.58 -4.05
N LYS A 94 4.39 -2.44 -4.35
CA LYS A 94 4.14 -1.37 -3.36
C LYS A 94 3.25 -1.84 -2.21
N MET A 95 2.24 -2.64 -2.52
CA MET A 95 1.33 -3.23 -1.53
C MET A 95 2.07 -4.18 -0.58
N GLU A 96 2.92 -5.05 -1.11
CA GLU A 96 3.78 -5.96 -0.33
C GLU A 96 4.76 -5.18 0.56
N MET A 97 5.39 -4.14 0.02
CA MET A 97 6.28 -3.27 0.79
C MET A 97 5.55 -2.61 1.97
N LEU A 98 4.37 -2.03 1.73
CA LEU A 98 3.56 -1.45 2.80
C LEU A 98 3.19 -2.47 3.87
N LEU A 99 2.67 -3.65 3.47
CA LEU A 99 2.29 -4.70 4.41
C LEU A 99 3.48 -5.19 5.26
N THR A 100 4.63 -5.39 4.62
CA THR A 100 5.84 -5.89 5.28
C THR A 100 6.39 -4.86 6.25
N THR A 101 6.55 -3.60 5.82
CA THR A 101 7.06 -2.53 6.68
C THR A 101 6.11 -2.23 7.84
N LEU A 102 4.80 -2.22 7.62
CA LEU A 102 3.81 -2.06 8.70
C LEU A 102 3.89 -3.21 9.71
N SER A 103 4.09 -4.44 9.23
CA SER A 103 4.22 -5.61 10.10
C SER A 103 5.51 -5.57 10.92
N GLN A 104 6.64 -5.22 10.30
CA GLN A 104 7.93 -5.06 10.97
C GLN A 104 7.90 -3.91 11.99
N PHE A 105 7.27 -2.79 11.63
CA PHE A 105 7.10 -1.65 12.53
C PHE A 105 6.32 -2.05 13.77
N LYS A 106 5.22 -2.81 13.63
CA LYS A 106 4.43 -3.31 14.76
C LYS A 106 5.22 -4.23 15.69
N VAL A 107 6.13 -5.05 15.16
CA VAL A 107 6.98 -5.96 15.97
C VAL A 107 8.07 -5.19 16.72
N THR A 108 8.49 -4.03 16.19
CA THR A 108 9.62 -3.25 16.71
C THR A 108 9.18 -2.15 17.70
N LEU A 109 7.88 -1.86 17.78
CA LEU A 109 7.26 -1.01 18.81
C LEU A 109 7.34 -1.67 20.19
#